data_AF-A0A132H533-F1
#
_entry.id   AF-A0A132H533-F1
#
_cell.length_a   1.000
_cell.length_b   1.000
_cell.length_c   1.000
_cell.angle_alpha   90.00
_cell.angle_beta   90.00
_cell.angle_gamma   90.00
#
_symmetry.space_group_name_H-M   'P 1'
#
loop_
_entity.id
_entity.type
_entity.pdbx_description
1 polymer ?
#
loop_
_entity_poly.entity_id
_entity_poly.type
_entity_poly.pdbx_seq_one_letter_code
_entity_poly.pdbx_strand_id
1 'polypeptide(L)'
;MAKKVNKEAEVTEVAEAKEVKETKKTTKKAVKATAEPEVKEEVVEEKKPKKTAKKAAKAEVEAEAPKEEAPVVKEEAPKPVEDPIEVSVEQKLVALYTLQQVDSKIDEIRAYRGNLPLEIQDMEDEIAGLETRITNLKDESKKHQKDISDYKIKIKEIEALIKKYEEQQNNVRNNREYDSLTKEIEYQQLDIQLSEKRIREITAKDNDVATKVAQAQLRLTELQNSLQEKKEELHSLVEGTEKEEEQLLQRSAECEKLVEDRLLVAYKRIRKNARNGLAVVGIFDEACGGCFNRIPPQHQLDICTHKKIIVCEYCGRILVDKGIINQYK
;
A
#
# COMPACT_ATOMS: atom_id res chain seq x y z
N MET A 1 67.91 9.42 30.30
CA MET A 1 66.50 8.97 30.13
C MET A 1 65.80 9.56 28.90
N ALA A 2 66.40 10.47 28.12
CA ALA A 2 65.77 11.06 26.92
C ALA A 2 65.92 10.25 25.61
N LYS A 3 66.68 9.14 25.58
CA LYS A 3 66.86 8.30 24.38
C LYS A 3 65.94 7.06 24.30
N LYS A 4 65.18 6.78 25.36
CA LYS A 4 64.26 5.63 25.40
C LYS A 4 62.83 6.00 24.97
N VAL A 5 62.42 7.25 25.16
CA VAL A 5 61.07 7.74 24.83
C VAL A 5 60.87 7.94 23.32
N ASN A 6 61.91 8.34 22.59
CA ASN A 6 61.80 8.51 21.12
C ASN A 6 61.73 7.20 20.34
N LYS A 7 62.09 6.06 20.95
CA LYS A 7 62.06 4.75 20.28
C LYS A 7 60.69 4.05 20.39
N GLU A 8 59.83 4.49 21.31
CA GLU A 8 58.47 3.97 21.47
C GLU A 8 57.45 4.73 20.60
N ALA A 9 57.72 6.00 20.27
CA ALA A 9 56.91 6.79 19.33
C ALA A 9 57.11 6.37 17.86
N GLU A 10 58.33 5.96 17.48
CA GLU A 10 58.63 5.55 16.10
C GLU A 10 58.09 4.14 15.76
N VAL A 11 57.83 3.30 16.77
CA VAL A 11 57.28 1.94 16.60
C VAL A 11 55.75 1.95 16.48
N THR A 12 55.08 3.00 16.96
CA THR A 12 53.62 3.16 16.89
C THR A 12 53.15 3.75 15.56
N GLU A 13 53.89 4.71 14.96
CA GLU A 13 53.59 5.22 13.61
C GLU A 13 53.78 4.18 12.49
N VAL A 14 54.71 3.23 12.67
CA VAL A 14 54.97 2.17 11.67
C VAL A 14 53.91 1.06 11.71
N ALA A 15 53.17 0.92 12.82
CA ALA A 15 52.07 -0.03 12.97
C ALA A 15 50.78 0.48 12.29
N GLU A 16 50.41 1.75 12.47
CA GLU A 16 49.24 2.35 11.82
C GLU A 16 49.41 2.46 10.29
N ALA A 17 50.63 2.68 9.79
CA ALA A 17 50.91 2.72 8.36
C ALA A 17 50.75 1.36 7.65
N LYS A 18 50.77 0.23 8.39
CA LYS A 18 50.56 -1.12 7.84
C LYS A 18 49.07 -1.47 7.71
N GLU A 19 48.21 -1.07 8.64
CA GLU A 19 46.75 -1.33 8.56
C GLU A 19 46.07 -0.53 7.43
N VAL A 20 46.55 0.69 7.13
CA VAL A 20 46.02 1.52 6.03
C VAL A 20 46.38 0.96 4.64
N LYS A 21 47.43 0.12 4.53
CA LYS A 21 47.83 -0.53 3.28
C LYS A 21 47.04 -1.80 2.98
N GLU A 22 46.57 -2.54 3.99
CA GLU A 22 45.75 -3.74 3.77
C GLU A 22 44.31 -3.39 3.38
N THR A 23 43.73 -2.33 3.96
CA THR A 23 42.38 -1.83 3.64
C THR A 23 42.26 -1.21 2.24
N LYS A 24 43.35 -0.66 1.69
CA LYS A 24 43.41 -0.19 0.29
C LYS A 24 43.55 -1.32 -0.75
N LYS A 25 43.97 -2.52 -0.34
CA LYS A 25 44.16 -3.67 -1.24
C LYS A 25 42.86 -4.45 -1.45
N THR A 26 41.97 -4.46 -0.46
CA THR A 26 40.64 -5.10 -0.53
C THR A 26 39.63 -4.25 -1.34
N THR A 27 39.69 -2.93 -1.25
CA THR A 27 38.82 -2.02 -2.02
C THR A 27 39.13 -1.96 -3.52
N LYS A 28 40.39 -2.18 -3.93
CA LYS A 28 40.76 -2.25 -5.36
C LYS A 28 40.32 -3.54 -6.07
N LYS A 29 39.94 -4.59 -5.33
CA LYS A 29 39.49 -5.87 -5.92
C LYS A 29 38.00 -5.90 -6.24
N ALA A 30 37.20 -5.00 -5.65
CA ALA A 30 35.75 -4.92 -5.87
C ALA A 30 35.35 -4.03 -7.07
N VAL A 31 36.21 -3.09 -7.50
CA VAL A 31 35.86 -2.09 -8.54
C VAL A 31 36.14 -2.59 -9.98
N LYS A 32 36.63 -3.83 -10.17
CA LYS A 32 36.99 -4.38 -11.50
C LYS A 32 35.91 -5.28 -12.13
N ALA A 33 34.71 -5.37 -11.55
CA ALA A 33 33.65 -6.22 -12.06
C ALA A 33 32.36 -5.40 -12.25
N THR A 34 32.32 -4.59 -13.30
CA THR A 34 31.12 -4.24 -14.11
C THR A 34 31.54 -3.14 -15.09
N ALA A 35 31.81 -3.56 -16.33
CA ALA A 35 31.92 -2.67 -17.48
C ALA A 35 30.54 -2.60 -18.16
N GLU A 36 30.19 -1.41 -18.66
CA GLU A 36 28.97 -1.04 -19.38
C GLU A 36 28.77 -1.84 -20.69
N PRO A 37 27.61 -1.71 -21.38
CA PRO A 37 27.52 -0.61 -22.36
C PRO A 37 26.14 0.07 -22.51
N GLU A 38 26.19 1.36 -22.85
CA GLU A 38 25.15 2.14 -23.56
C GLU A 38 24.83 1.48 -24.93
N VAL A 39 23.72 1.66 -25.68
CA VAL A 39 22.94 2.82 -26.13
C VAL A 39 21.66 2.25 -26.80
N LYS A 40 20.51 2.95 -26.75
CA LYS A 40 19.68 3.36 -27.93
C LYS A 40 18.33 3.97 -27.53
N GLU A 41 18.26 5.29 -27.72
CA GLU A 41 17.04 6.07 -27.91
C GLU A 41 16.28 5.59 -29.15
N GLU A 42 14.95 5.47 -29.04
CA GLU A 42 14.04 5.66 -30.16
C GLU A 42 12.78 6.37 -29.66
N VAL A 43 12.58 7.57 -30.20
CA VAL A 43 11.41 8.44 -30.07
C VAL A 43 10.38 8.00 -31.10
N VAL A 44 9.11 7.80 -30.72
CA VAL A 44 8.00 7.76 -31.69
C VAL A 44 6.85 8.64 -31.21
N GLU A 45 6.54 9.59 -32.10
CA GLU A 45 5.52 10.64 -32.05
C GLU A 45 4.08 10.17 -31.82
N GLU A 46 3.31 11.05 -31.19
CA GLU A 46 1.86 11.19 -31.32
C GLU A 46 1.41 11.38 -32.78
N LYS A 47 0.27 10.78 -33.15
CA LYS A 47 -0.65 11.28 -34.18
C LYS A 47 -2.05 10.64 -34.07
N LYS A 48 -3.02 11.41 -33.55
CA LYS A 48 -4.39 11.50 -34.12
C LYS A 48 -4.40 12.77 -34.99
N PRO A 49 -5.23 12.95 -36.04
CA PRO A 49 -6.65 12.55 -36.12
C PRO A 49 -7.17 12.16 -37.53
N LYS A 50 -8.43 11.73 -37.65
CA LYS A 50 -9.41 12.34 -38.59
C LYS A 50 -10.82 11.75 -38.46
N LYS A 51 -11.77 12.67 -38.24
CA LYS A 51 -13.20 12.56 -38.54
C LYS A 51 -13.40 12.33 -40.04
N THR A 52 -14.41 11.55 -40.41
CA THR A 52 -15.29 11.91 -41.54
C THR A 52 -16.73 11.57 -41.18
N ALA A 53 -17.60 12.56 -41.42
CA ALA A 53 -19.04 12.51 -41.32
C ALA A 53 -19.65 12.42 -42.71
N LYS A 54 -20.78 11.71 -42.84
CA LYS A 54 -21.91 11.86 -43.81
C LYS A 54 -22.55 10.49 -44.04
N LYS A 55 -23.85 10.31 -44.27
CA LYS A 55 -25.01 11.22 -44.39
C LYS A 55 -26.27 10.33 -44.30
N ALA A 56 -27.37 10.97 -43.94
CA ALA A 56 -28.76 10.53 -43.90
C ALA A 56 -29.25 9.59 -45.02
N ALA A 57 -30.27 8.79 -44.67
CA ALA A 57 -31.52 8.71 -45.43
C ALA A 57 -32.67 8.23 -44.52
N LYS A 58 -33.73 9.04 -44.50
CA LYS A 58 -35.05 8.80 -43.91
C LYS A 58 -35.94 8.31 -45.06
N ALA A 59 -36.76 7.28 -44.84
CA ALA A 59 -37.95 7.01 -45.66
C ALA A 59 -38.97 6.22 -44.82
N GLU A 60 -40.08 6.89 -44.53
CA GLU A 60 -41.37 6.32 -44.12
C GLU A 60 -42.16 5.89 -45.38
N VAL A 61 -43.21 5.09 -45.16
CA VAL A 61 -44.48 4.87 -45.91
C VAL A 61 -44.85 3.39 -45.66
N GLU A 62 -45.81 3.09 -44.77
CA GLU A 62 -47.26 2.84 -45.03
C GLU A 62 -47.50 1.89 -46.23
N ALA A 63 -48.48 1.01 -46.32
CA ALA A 63 -49.50 0.39 -45.48
C ALA A 63 -50.21 -0.58 -46.46
N GLU A 64 -50.67 -1.77 -46.04
CA GLU A 64 -52.00 -2.32 -46.39
C GLU A 64 -52.11 -3.82 -46.05
N ALA A 65 -53.23 -4.13 -45.40
CA ALA A 65 -53.74 -5.47 -45.15
C ALA A 65 -54.49 -6.01 -46.38
N PRO A 66 -54.84 -7.30 -46.39
CA PRO A 66 -56.27 -7.60 -46.35
C PRO A 66 -56.66 -8.79 -45.45
N LYS A 67 -57.91 -8.74 -44.97
CA LYS A 67 -58.75 -9.79 -44.35
C LYS A 67 -59.10 -10.85 -45.43
N GLU A 68 -59.64 -12.05 -45.23
CA GLU A 68 -60.50 -12.73 -44.24
C GLU A 68 -60.43 -14.24 -44.66
N GLU A 69 -60.48 -15.25 -43.79
CA GLU A 69 -61.68 -16.02 -43.45
C GLU A 69 -61.30 -17.14 -42.46
N ALA A 70 -62.20 -17.41 -41.51
CA ALA A 70 -62.12 -18.51 -40.54
C ALA A 70 -62.51 -19.86 -41.17
N PRO A 71 -62.13 -20.98 -40.55
CA PRO A 71 -63.19 -21.70 -39.83
C PRO A 71 -62.78 -22.25 -38.45
N VAL A 72 -63.84 -22.41 -37.68
CA VAL A 72 -63.98 -22.88 -36.29
C VAL A 72 -63.67 -24.39 -36.14
N VAL A 73 -63.60 -24.84 -34.88
CA VAL A 73 -63.76 -26.22 -34.33
C VAL A 73 -62.39 -26.78 -33.85
N LYS A 74 -62.11 -27.12 -32.58
CA LYS A 74 -62.85 -27.51 -31.37
C LYS A 74 -61.99 -27.22 -30.13
N GLU A 75 -62.61 -26.75 -29.05
CA GLU A 75 -62.04 -26.80 -27.69
C GLU A 75 -61.87 -28.25 -27.23
N GLU A 76 -60.65 -28.64 -26.87
CA GLU A 76 -60.38 -29.76 -25.97
C GLU A 76 -59.53 -29.24 -24.81
N ALA A 77 -60.06 -29.39 -23.60
CA ALA A 77 -59.47 -28.94 -22.35
C ALA A 77 -58.07 -29.56 -22.12
N PRO A 78 -57.04 -28.78 -21.76
CA PRO A 78 -55.78 -29.35 -21.32
C PRO A 78 -55.95 -29.96 -19.92
N LYS A 79 -55.72 -31.27 -19.86
CA LYS A 79 -55.59 -32.05 -18.62
C LYS A 79 -54.36 -31.54 -17.82
N PRO A 80 -54.37 -31.68 -16.48
CA PRO A 80 -53.38 -31.05 -15.61
C PRO A 80 -51.98 -31.61 -15.89
N VAL A 81 -51.02 -30.72 -16.07
CA VAL A 81 -49.60 -31.07 -16.12
C VAL A 81 -49.17 -31.38 -14.68
N GLU A 82 -48.63 -32.58 -14.51
CA GLU A 82 -48.24 -33.19 -13.24
C GLU A 82 -47.21 -32.32 -12.50
N ASP A 83 -47.48 -32.06 -11.22
CA ASP A 83 -46.64 -31.27 -10.32
C ASP A 83 -45.24 -31.92 -10.16
N PRO A 84 -44.14 -31.14 -10.28
CA PRO A 84 -42.81 -31.66 -9.97
C PRO A 84 -42.72 -31.83 -8.45
N ILE A 85 -42.55 -33.08 -8.02
CA ILE A 85 -42.21 -33.56 -6.66
C ILE A 85 -41.96 -32.40 -5.67
N GLU A 86 -42.96 -32.12 -4.82
CA GLU A 86 -42.88 -31.07 -3.80
C GLU A 86 -41.71 -31.35 -2.84
N VAL A 87 -40.55 -30.74 -3.12
CA VAL A 87 -39.41 -30.70 -2.20
C VAL A 87 -39.91 -30.08 -0.89
N SER A 88 -39.77 -30.80 0.23
CA SER A 88 -40.24 -30.33 1.54
C SER A 88 -39.64 -28.96 1.88
N VAL A 89 -40.41 -28.10 2.54
CA VAL A 89 -39.95 -26.76 2.96
C VAL A 89 -38.66 -26.85 3.80
N GLU A 90 -38.52 -27.91 4.59
CA GLU A 90 -37.29 -28.22 5.34
C GLU A 90 -36.09 -28.42 4.42
N GLN A 91 -36.24 -29.21 3.35
CA GLN A 91 -35.16 -29.47 2.38
C GLN A 91 -34.76 -28.19 1.64
N LYS A 92 -35.72 -27.31 1.34
CA LYS A 92 -35.45 -25.99 0.74
C LYS A 92 -34.67 -25.08 1.69
N LEU A 93 -35.01 -25.06 2.98
CA LEU A 93 -34.30 -24.29 3.99
C LEU A 93 -32.88 -24.83 4.24
N VAL A 94 -32.71 -26.16 4.23
CA VAL A 94 -31.39 -26.81 4.31
C VAL A 94 -30.53 -26.41 3.11
N ALA A 95 -31.05 -26.47 1.89
CA ALA A 95 -30.33 -26.09 0.67
C ALA A 95 -29.94 -24.58 0.65
N LEU A 96 -30.82 -23.71 1.16
CA LEU A 96 -30.51 -22.28 1.29
C LEU A 96 -29.43 -22.02 2.36
N TYR A 97 -29.49 -22.74 3.47
CA TYR A 97 -28.48 -22.64 4.53
C TYR A 97 -27.13 -23.17 4.05
N THR A 98 -27.09 -24.31 3.34
CA THR A 98 -25.85 -24.87 2.80
C THR A 98 -25.21 -23.92 1.78
N LEU A 99 -26.01 -23.32 0.89
CA LEU A 99 -25.56 -22.30 -0.06
C LEU A 99 -24.93 -21.11 0.68
N GLN A 100 -25.61 -20.59 1.70
CA GLN A 100 -25.07 -19.49 2.52
C GLN A 100 -23.74 -19.85 3.19
N GLN A 101 -23.56 -21.07 3.68
CA GLN A 101 -22.32 -21.47 4.33
C GLN A 101 -21.14 -21.58 3.36
N VAL A 102 -21.39 -22.11 2.15
CA VAL A 102 -20.37 -22.13 1.08
C VAL A 102 -20.02 -20.70 0.67
N ASP A 103 -21.02 -19.86 0.48
CA ASP A 103 -20.87 -18.47 0.10
C ASP A 103 -20.16 -17.63 1.18
N SER A 104 -20.46 -17.85 2.46
CA SER A 104 -19.77 -17.21 3.58
C SER A 104 -18.28 -17.59 3.63
N LYS A 105 -17.93 -18.85 3.35
CA LYS A 105 -16.52 -19.28 3.26
C LYS A 105 -15.77 -18.59 2.11
N ILE A 106 -16.44 -18.39 0.97
CA ILE A 106 -15.87 -17.61 -0.15
C ILE A 106 -15.66 -16.16 0.27
N ASP A 107 -16.64 -15.57 0.95
CA ASP A 107 -16.56 -14.19 1.42
C ASP A 107 -15.47 -14.01 2.49
N GLU A 108 -15.26 -14.99 3.38
CA GLU A 108 -14.15 -15.02 4.32
C GLU A 108 -12.80 -15.04 3.60
N ILE A 109 -12.60 -15.97 2.66
CA ILE A 109 -11.36 -16.05 1.85
C ILE A 109 -11.09 -14.71 1.14
N ARG A 110 -12.13 -14.11 0.54
CA ARG A 110 -12.01 -12.82 -0.14
C ARG A 110 -11.74 -11.66 0.81
N ALA A 111 -12.32 -11.66 2.00
CA ALA A 111 -12.08 -10.64 3.02
C ALA A 111 -10.63 -10.72 3.55
N TYR A 112 -10.12 -11.93 3.82
CA TYR A 112 -8.72 -12.13 4.20
C TYR A 112 -7.77 -11.68 3.08
N ARG A 113 -8.07 -12.02 1.82
CA ARG A 113 -7.34 -11.52 0.65
C ARG A 113 -7.44 -10.02 0.46
N GLY A 114 -8.47 -9.35 0.97
CA GLY A 114 -8.68 -7.90 0.84
C GLY A 114 -8.02 -7.07 1.94
N ASN A 115 -7.93 -7.60 3.16
CA ASN A 115 -7.30 -6.89 4.29
C ASN A 115 -5.78 -6.81 4.14
N LEU A 116 -5.14 -7.89 3.70
CA LEU A 116 -3.68 -7.96 3.60
C LEU A 116 -3.07 -7.01 2.54
N PRO A 117 -3.67 -6.80 1.35
CA PRO A 117 -3.25 -5.75 0.41
C PRO A 117 -3.32 -4.35 0.97
N LEU A 118 -4.34 -4.02 1.78
CA LEU A 118 -4.46 -2.70 2.40
C LEU A 118 -3.32 -2.48 3.40
N GLU A 119 -3.00 -3.49 4.21
CA GLU A 119 -1.84 -3.42 5.11
C GLU A 119 -0.52 -3.25 4.35
N ILE A 120 -0.34 -3.95 3.23
CA ILE A 120 0.85 -3.79 2.38
C ILE A 120 0.92 -2.38 1.82
N GLN A 121 -0.20 -1.85 1.33
CA GLN A 121 -0.26 -0.49 0.78
C GLN A 121 0.10 0.56 1.85
N ASP A 122 -0.46 0.44 3.05
CA ASP A 122 -0.14 1.35 4.17
C ASP A 122 1.37 1.30 4.50
N MET A 123 1.99 0.11 4.49
CA MET A 123 3.43 -0.05 4.70
C MET A 123 4.27 0.52 3.55
N GLU A 124 3.81 0.40 2.29
CA GLU A 124 4.47 1.02 1.13
C GLU A 124 4.45 2.55 1.24
N ASP A 125 3.32 3.13 1.64
CA ASP A 125 3.18 4.56 1.87
C ASP A 125 4.08 5.05 3.02
N GLU A 126 4.20 4.29 4.10
CA GLU A 126 5.14 4.57 5.20
C GLU A 126 6.60 4.55 4.72
N ILE A 127 6.98 3.57 3.90
CA ILE A 127 8.33 3.47 3.34
C ILE A 127 8.62 4.67 2.42
N ALA A 128 7.68 5.03 1.55
CA ALA A 128 7.83 6.21 0.69
C ALA A 128 7.98 7.51 1.53
N GLY A 129 7.22 7.62 2.63
CA GLY A 129 7.35 8.70 3.60
C GLY A 129 8.73 8.75 4.28
N LEU A 130 9.30 7.60 4.62
CA LEU A 130 10.65 7.53 5.19
C LEU A 130 11.75 7.83 4.16
N GLU A 131 11.61 7.36 2.93
CA GLU A 131 12.54 7.66 1.83
C GLU A 131 12.60 9.15 1.52
N THR A 132 11.43 9.80 1.42
CA THR A 132 11.35 11.26 1.24
C THR A 132 11.96 12.01 2.43
N ARG A 133 11.78 11.52 3.66
CA ARG A 133 12.45 12.10 4.83
C ARG A 133 13.97 11.95 4.78
N ILE A 134 14.47 10.79 4.37
CA ILE A 134 15.91 10.52 4.23
C ILE A 134 16.53 11.39 3.14
N THR A 135 15.86 11.55 2.01
CA THR A 135 16.33 12.42 0.91
C THR A 135 16.41 13.87 1.35
N ASN A 136 15.39 14.39 2.05
CA ASN A 136 15.41 15.73 2.63
C ASN A 136 16.58 15.93 3.60
N LEU A 137 16.81 14.99 4.53
CA LEU A 137 17.94 15.05 5.47
C LEU A 137 19.30 15.01 4.75
N LYS A 138 19.43 14.21 3.69
CA LYS A 138 20.65 14.18 2.86
C LYS A 138 20.88 15.51 2.14
N ASP A 139 19.82 16.17 1.67
CA ASP A 139 19.94 17.47 1.03
C ASP A 139 20.25 18.59 2.03
N GLU A 140 19.75 18.51 3.26
CA GLU A 140 20.18 19.37 4.38
C GLU A 140 21.67 19.20 4.66
N SER A 141 22.17 17.96 4.76
CA SER A 141 23.60 17.69 4.94
C SER A 141 24.45 18.26 3.80
N LYS A 142 24.01 18.13 2.53
CA LYS A 142 24.69 18.77 1.39
C LYS A 142 24.74 20.29 1.52
N LYS A 143 23.70 20.95 2.03
CA LYS A 143 23.70 22.40 2.28
C LYS A 143 24.71 22.76 3.36
N HIS A 144 24.74 22.02 4.47
CA HIS A 144 25.72 22.20 5.53
C HIS A 144 27.17 22.06 5.02
N GLN A 145 27.43 21.06 4.18
CA GLN A 145 28.76 20.87 3.57
C GLN A 145 29.17 22.03 2.66
N LYS A 146 28.22 22.59 1.88
CA LYS A 146 28.46 23.79 1.07
C LYS A 146 28.76 25.01 1.93
N ASP A 147 27.97 25.24 2.97
CA ASP A 147 28.20 26.35 3.89
C ASP A 147 29.59 26.24 4.53
N ILE A 148 29.98 25.03 4.97
CA ILE A 148 31.33 24.78 5.52
C ILE A 148 32.40 25.10 4.48
N SER A 149 32.23 24.71 3.21
CA SER A 149 33.22 25.05 2.17
C SER A 149 33.29 26.55 1.92
N ASP A 150 32.16 27.25 1.92
CA ASP A 150 32.11 28.70 1.67
C ASP A 150 32.78 29.47 2.81
N TYR A 151 32.55 29.08 4.07
CA TYR A 151 33.25 29.67 5.21
C TYR A 151 34.76 29.37 5.17
N LYS A 152 35.18 28.19 4.72
CA LYS A 152 36.61 27.87 4.54
C LYS A 152 37.26 28.70 3.44
N ILE A 153 36.55 28.99 2.36
CA ILE A 153 37.04 29.88 1.29
C ILE A 153 37.16 31.31 1.83
N LYS A 154 36.14 31.81 2.53
CA LYS A 154 36.17 33.13 3.18
C LYS A 154 37.35 33.28 4.13
N ILE A 155 37.64 32.28 4.96
CA ILE A 155 38.81 32.32 5.86
C ILE A 155 40.11 32.49 5.06
N LYS A 156 40.29 31.77 3.96
CA LYS A 156 41.49 31.90 3.10
C LYS A 156 41.59 33.29 2.45
N GLU A 157 40.47 33.87 2.05
CA GLU A 157 40.42 35.22 1.48
C GLU A 157 40.79 36.27 2.54
N ILE A 158 40.27 36.13 3.76
CA ILE A 158 40.59 37.01 4.89
C ILE A 158 42.07 36.86 5.29
N GLU A 159 42.60 35.64 5.36
CA GLU A 159 44.03 35.40 5.59
C GLU A 159 44.93 36.07 4.54
N ALA A 160 44.50 36.09 3.28
CA ALA A 160 45.22 36.78 2.22
C ALA A 160 45.14 38.32 2.37
N LEU A 161 44.03 38.87 2.87
CA LEU A 161 43.90 40.29 3.18
C LEU A 161 44.77 40.69 4.38
N ILE A 162 44.79 39.89 5.44
CA ILE A 162 45.65 40.11 6.61
C ILE A 162 47.11 40.23 6.18
N LYS A 163 47.61 39.30 5.36
CA LYS A 163 48.99 39.36 4.82
C LYS A 163 49.27 40.66 4.06
N LYS A 164 48.33 41.12 3.24
CA LYS A 164 48.46 42.39 2.51
C LYS A 164 48.51 43.58 3.47
N TYR A 165 47.67 43.59 4.51
CA TYR A 165 47.66 44.65 5.51
C TYR A 165 48.93 44.64 6.37
N GLU A 166 49.47 43.47 6.72
CA GLU A 166 50.75 43.31 7.43
C GLU A 166 51.93 43.83 6.58
N GLU A 167 51.96 43.52 5.28
CA GLU A 167 52.97 44.04 4.35
C GLU A 167 52.89 45.58 4.21
N GLN A 168 51.68 46.14 4.17
CA GLN A 168 51.46 47.59 4.17
C GLN A 168 51.91 48.22 5.49
N GLN A 169 51.56 47.62 6.61
CA GLN A 169 51.89 48.08 7.95
C GLN A 169 53.41 48.19 8.16
N ASN A 170 54.18 47.23 7.63
CA ASN A 170 55.64 47.24 7.67
C ASN A 170 56.29 48.39 6.87
N ASN A 171 55.59 48.98 5.91
CA ASN A 171 56.09 50.05 5.04
C ASN A 171 55.61 51.46 5.46
N VAL A 172 54.69 51.56 6.41
CA VAL A 172 54.11 52.84 6.86
C VAL A 172 55.02 53.53 7.87
N ARG A 173 55.30 54.82 7.64
CA ARG A 173 56.11 55.68 8.53
C ARG A 173 55.28 56.63 9.41
N ASN A 174 53.97 56.68 9.19
CA ASN A 174 53.04 57.58 9.87
C ASN A 174 52.24 56.81 10.94
N ASN A 175 52.38 57.19 12.22
CA ASN A 175 51.70 56.50 13.33
C ASN A 175 50.18 56.40 13.15
N ARG A 176 49.54 57.41 12.55
CA ARG A 176 48.08 57.40 12.35
C ARG A 176 47.63 56.34 11.34
N GLU A 177 48.41 56.12 10.29
CA GLU A 177 48.14 55.08 9.28
C GLU A 177 48.45 53.69 9.84
N TYR A 178 49.49 53.58 10.67
CA TYR A 178 49.82 52.34 11.38
C TYR A 178 48.68 51.89 12.28
N ASP A 179 48.15 52.78 13.12
CA ASP A 179 47.02 52.49 14.02
C ASP A 179 45.75 52.10 13.26
N SER A 180 45.54 52.66 12.07
CA SER A 180 44.40 52.30 11.21
C SER A 180 44.56 50.88 10.67
N LEU A 181 45.74 50.53 10.14
CA LEU A 181 46.00 49.18 9.62
C LEU A 181 45.94 48.12 10.71
N THR A 182 46.42 48.42 11.93
CA THR A 182 46.30 47.53 13.08
C THR A 182 44.84 47.19 13.38
N LYS A 183 43.95 48.19 13.40
CA LYS A 183 42.52 47.97 13.62
C LYS A 183 41.88 47.12 12.52
N GLU A 184 42.31 47.30 11.27
CA GLU A 184 41.75 46.49 10.19
C GLU A 184 42.23 45.04 10.27
N ILE A 185 43.48 44.80 10.67
CA ILE A 185 43.98 43.45 10.95
C ILE A 185 43.18 42.81 12.09
N GLU A 186 42.93 43.52 13.19
CA GLU A 186 42.10 43.03 14.31
C GLU A 186 40.68 42.71 13.86
N TYR A 187 40.07 43.56 13.03
CA TYR A 187 38.75 43.33 12.45
C TYR A 187 38.72 42.05 11.61
N GLN A 188 39.71 41.85 10.73
CA GLN A 188 39.82 40.64 9.92
C GLN A 188 40.05 39.38 10.79
N GLN A 189 40.83 39.48 11.87
CA GLN A 189 41.03 38.37 12.81
C GLN A 189 39.75 37.99 13.55
N LEU A 190 38.91 38.97 13.92
CA LEU A 190 37.59 38.72 14.50
C LEU A 190 36.66 37.99 13.51
N ASP A 191 36.71 38.36 12.22
CA ASP A 191 35.92 37.71 11.17
C ASP A 191 36.35 36.24 10.94
N ILE A 192 37.64 35.92 11.06
CA ILE A 192 38.13 34.53 11.07
C ILE A 192 37.53 33.77 12.26
N GLN A 193 37.63 34.30 13.47
CA GLN A 193 37.08 33.64 14.66
C GLN A 193 35.57 33.41 14.57
N LEU A 194 34.83 34.35 13.98
CA LEU A 194 33.40 34.21 13.73
C LEU A 194 33.13 33.09 12.72
N SER A 195 33.87 33.05 11.62
CA SER A 195 33.75 32.01 10.59
C SER A 195 34.08 30.62 11.15
N GLU A 196 35.10 30.49 11.99
CA GLU A 196 35.44 29.23 12.68
C GLU A 196 34.36 28.79 13.68
N LYS A 197 33.73 29.72 14.40
CA LYS A 197 32.58 29.42 15.26
C LYS A 197 31.41 28.89 14.42
N ARG A 198 31.11 29.53 13.28
CA ARG A 198 30.05 29.07 12.36
C ARG A 198 30.34 27.67 11.79
N ILE A 199 31.58 27.40 11.38
CA ILE A 199 31.98 26.07 10.91
C ILE A 199 31.73 25.02 11.99
N ARG A 200 32.13 25.29 13.25
CA ARG A 200 31.89 24.36 14.38
C ARG A 200 30.40 24.11 14.62
N GLU A 201 29.58 25.16 14.64
CA GLU A 201 28.12 25.05 14.80
C GLU A 201 27.48 24.21 13.69
N ILE A 202 27.86 24.45 12.43
CA ILE A 202 27.31 23.74 11.27
C ILE A 202 27.79 22.28 11.27
N THR A 203 29.04 22.02 11.64
CA THR A 203 29.57 20.66 11.73
C THR A 203 28.85 19.84 12.80
N ALA A 204 28.53 20.44 13.95
CA ALA A 204 27.72 19.79 14.98
C ALA A 204 26.32 19.43 14.44
N LYS A 205 25.67 20.36 13.74
CA LYS A 205 24.37 20.11 13.10
C LYS A 205 24.44 19.01 12.04
N ASP A 206 25.50 18.97 11.22
CA ASP A 206 25.68 17.94 10.20
C ASP A 206 25.84 16.54 10.81
N ASN A 207 26.55 16.43 11.94
CA ASN A 207 26.65 15.19 12.71
C ASN A 207 25.27 14.75 13.26
N ASP A 208 24.47 15.68 13.77
CA ASP A 208 23.10 15.39 14.23
C ASP A 208 22.20 14.94 13.08
N VAL A 209 22.36 15.52 11.89
CA VAL A 209 21.64 15.08 10.68
C VAL A 209 22.11 13.70 10.26
N ALA A 210 23.41 13.42 10.27
CA ALA A 210 23.96 12.11 9.91
C ALA A 210 23.45 10.99 10.84
N THR A 211 23.36 11.24 12.15
CA THR A 211 22.78 10.27 13.10
C THR A 211 21.30 10.01 12.83
N LYS A 212 20.51 11.06 12.52
CA LYS A 212 19.10 10.92 12.12
C LYS A 212 18.93 10.13 10.83
N VAL A 213 19.81 10.35 9.84
CA VAL A 213 19.81 9.58 8.59
C VAL A 213 20.09 8.10 8.87
N ALA A 214 21.10 7.78 9.69
CA ALA A 214 21.42 6.40 10.04
C ALA A 214 20.24 5.70 10.75
N GLN A 215 19.60 6.37 11.71
CA GLN A 215 18.42 5.84 12.39
C GLN A 215 17.23 5.62 11.44
N ALA A 216 16.98 6.57 10.53
CA ALA A 216 15.92 6.44 9.55
C ALA A 216 16.19 5.31 8.54
N GLN A 217 17.45 5.11 8.15
CA GLN A 217 17.86 4.02 7.27
C GLN A 217 17.66 2.65 7.93
N LEU A 218 18.00 2.50 9.21
CA LEU A 218 17.75 1.26 9.95
C LEU A 218 16.25 0.92 9.97
N ARG A 219 15.41 1.90 10.33
CA ARG A 219 13.95 1.71 10.33
C ARG A 219 13.41 1.35 8.94
N LEU A 220 13.94 2.00 7.90
CA LEU A 220 13.56 1.71 6.52
C LEU A 220 13.90 0.26 6.16
N THR A 221 15.08 -0.23 6.52
CA THR A 221 15.46 -1.63 6.26
C THR A 221 14.61 -2.62 7.03
N GLU A 222 14.26 -2.32 8.29
CA GLU A 222 13.37 -3.15 9.10
C GLU A 222 11.96 -3.23 8.46
N LEU A 223 11.40 -2.08 8.06
CA LEU A 223 10.10 -2.01 7.40
C LEU A 223 10.10 -2.72 6.05
N GLN A 224 11.13 -2.55 5.23
CA GLN A 224 11.27 -3.24 3.95
C GLN A 224 11.30 -4.76 4.11
N ASN A 225 12.04 -5.27 5.10
CA ASN A 225 12.06 -6.71 5.39
C ASN A 225 10.67 -7.20 5.81
N SER A 226 10.02 -6.51 6.75
CA SER A 226 8.68 -6.89 7.20
C SER A 226 7.62 -6.83 6.09
N LEU A 227 7.74 -5.86 5.18
CA LEU A 227 6.87 -5.75 4.01
C LEU A 227 7.09 -6.91 3.06
N GLN A 228 8.35 -7.31 2.85
CA GLN A 228 8.66 -8.45 1.99
C GLN A 228 8.11 -9.75 2.56
N GLU A 229 8.26 -9.99 3.87
CA GLU A 229 7.66 -11.12 4.57
C GLU A 229 6.13 -11.15 4.38
N LYS A 230 5.44 -10.03 4.60
CA LYS A 230 3.99 -9.94 4.39
C LYS A 230 3.57 -10.15 2.93
N LYS A 231 4.36 -9.70 1.95
CA LYS A 231 4.10 -9.96 0.53
C LYS A 231 4.24 -11.43 0.18
N GLU A 232 5.24 -12.11 0.73
CA GLU A 232 5.43 -13.55 0.57
C GLU A 232 4.30 -14.35 1.24
N GLU A 233 3.87 -13.94 2.44
CA GLU A 233 2.69 -14.48 3.11
C GLU A 233 1.42 -14.30 2.26
N LEU A 234 1.21 -13.11 1.70
CA LEU A 234 0.08 -12.86 0.80
C LEU A 234 0.12 -13.77 -0.42
N HIS A 235 1.28 -13.90 -1.06
CA HIS A 235 1.43 -14.71 -2.26
C HIS A 235 1.13 -16.18 -1.98
N SER A 236 1.72 -16.74 -0.91
CA SER A 236 1.49 -18.13 -0.51
C SER A 236 0.03 -18.38 -0.11
N LEU A 237 -0.63 -17.42 0.55
CA LEU A 237 -2.04 -17.51 0.89
C LEU A 237 -2.92 -17.47 -0.37
N VAL A 238 -2.63 -16.59 -1.33
CA VAL A 238 -3.38 -16.52 -2.59
C VAL A 238 -3.24 -17.82 -3.37
N GLU A 239 -2.02 -18.34 -3.55
CA GLU A 239 -1.79 -19.60 -4.24
C GLU A 239 -2.47 -20.81 -3.55
N GLY A 240 -2.50 -20.80 -2.21
CA GLY A 240 -3.19 -21.83 -1.43
C GLY A 240 -4.72 -21.74 -1.55
N THR A 241 -5.26 -20.53 -1.48
CA THR A 241 -6.71 -20.28 -1.45
C THR A 241 -7.36 -20.27 -2.82
N GLU A 242 -6.63 -20.07 -3.92
CA GLU A 242 -7.19 -20.09 -5.28
C GLU A 242 -7.89 -21.42 -5.61
N LYS A 243 -7.24 -22.54 -5.32
CA LYS A 243 -7.81 -23.88 -5.57
C LYS A 243 -9.03 -24.14 -4.67
N GLU A 244 -9.00 -23.65 -3.44
CA GLU A 244 -10.11 -23.77 -2.50
C GLU A 244 -11.29 -22.90 -2.92
N GLU A 245 -11.04 -21.67 -3.39
CA GLU A 245 -12.03 -20.75 -3.91
C GLU A 245 -12.72 -21.33 -5.16
N GLU A 246 -11.96 -21.90 -6.10
CA GLU A 246 -12.53 -22.56 -7.29
C GLU A 246 -13.45 -23.72 -6.91
N GLN A 247 -13.04 -24.57 -5.96
CA GLN A 247 -13.86 -25.67 -5.47
C GLN A 247 -15.14 -25.18 -4.77
N LEU A 248 -15.04 -24.11 -3.97
CA LEU A 248 -16.20 -23.52 -3.31
C LEU A 248 -17.15 -22.86 -4.30
N LEU A 249 -16.64 -22.22 -5.36
CA LEU A 249 -17.46 -21.65 -6.43
C LEU A 249 -18.22 -22.74 -7.21
N GLN A 250 -17.56 -23.87 -7.50
CA GLN A 250 -18.23 -25.02 -8.12
C GLN A 250 -19.31 -25.59 -7.21
N ARG A 251 -19.01 -25.78 -5.92
CA ARG A 251 -20.00 -26.21 -4.92
C ARG A 251 -21.15 -25.22 -4.78
N SER A 252 -20.88 -23.92 -4.83
CA SER A 252 -21.92 -22.87 -4.79
C SER A 252 -22.84 -23.00 -6.01
N ALA A 253 -22.28 -23.17 -7.21
CA ALA A 253 -23.07 -23.38 -8.43
C ALA A 253 -23.89 -24.69 -8.43
N GLU A 254 -23.39 -25.75 -7.80
CA GLU A 254 -24.15 -26.98 -7.57
C GLU A 254 -25.30 -26.77 -6.57
N CYS A 255 -25.05 -26.08 -5.46
CA CYS A 255 -26.08 -25.73 -4.48
C CYS A 255 -27.16 -24.81 -5.08
N GLU A 256 -26.78 -23.87 -5.94
CA GLU A 256 -27.73 -22.98 -6.63
C GLU A 256 -28.76 -23.76 -7.47
N LYS A 257 -28.36 -24.88 -8.09
CA LYS A 257 -29.27 -25.72 -8.89
C LYS A 257 -30.29 -26.49 -8.06
N LEU A 258 -30.00 -26.71 -6.78
CA LEU A 258 -30.89 -27.41 -5.84
C LEU A 258 -31.95 -26.48 -5.24
N VAL A 259 -31.77 -25.16 -5.36
CA VAL A 259 -32.66 -24.15 -4.82
C VAL A 259 -33.67 -23.70 -5.89
N GLU A 260 -34.92 -23.51 -5.49
CA GLU A 260 -35.97 -22.97 -6.36
C GLU A 260 -35.66 -21.55 -6.84
N ASP A 261 -35.83 -21.27 -8.13
CA ASP A 261 -35.47 -19.99 -8.78
C ASP A 261 -36.03 -18.75 -8.04
N ARG A 262 -37.27 -18.82 -7.55
CA ARG A 262 -37.91 -17.71 -6.81
C ARG A 262 -37.18 -17.39 -5.51
N LEU A 263 -36.73 -18.42 -4.79
CA LEU A 263 -36.02 -18.27 -3.53
C LEU A 263 -34.57 -17.82 -3.75
N LEU A 264 -33.95 -18.29 -4.83
CA LEU A 264 -32.60 -17.88 -5.23
C LEU A 264 -32.54 -16.39 -5.59
N VAL A 265 -33.55 -15.84 -6.28
CA VAL A 265 -33.64 -14.40 -6.55
C VAL A 265 -33.77 -13.59 -5.26
N ALA A 266 -34.60 -14.03 -4.32
CA ALA A 266 -34.75 -13.40 -3.01
C ALA A 266 -33.43 -13.44 -2.21
N TYR A 267 -32.78 -14.60 -2.18
CA TYR A 267 -31.48 -14.81 -1.55
C TYR A 267 -30.41 -13.85 -2.10
N LYS A 268 -30.22 -13.82 -3.42
CA LYS A 268 -29.23 -12.95 -4.08
C LYS A 268 -29.53 -11.46 -3.84
N ARG A 269 -30.80 -11.07 -3.78
CA ARG A 269 -31.21 -9.70 -3.44
C ARG A 269 -30.82 -9.33 -2.00
N ILE A 270 -31.12 -10.21 -1.04
CA ILE A 270 -30.81 -9.97 0.38
C ILE A 270 -29.29 -9.90 0.57
N ARG A 271 -28.53 -10.82 -0.05
CA ARG A 271 -27.06 -10.87 0.03
C ARG A 271 -26.40 -9.60 -0.50
N LYS A 272 -26.87 -9.06 -1.62
CA LYS A 272 -26.37 -7.78 -2.18
C LYS A 272 -26.65 -6.57 -1.28
N ASN A 273 -27.78 -6.57 -0.58
CA ASN A 273 -28.18 -5.46 0.29
C ASN A 273 -27.54 -5.53 1.69
N ALA A 274 -27.14 -6.72 2.12
CA ALA A 274 -26.53 -6.94 3.43
C ALA A 274 -25.03 -6.58 3.40
N ARG A 275 -24.60 -5.66 4.28
CA ARG A 275 -23.17 -5.27 4.42
C ARG A 275 -22.23 -6.43 4.75
N ASN A 276 -22.75 -7.49 5.35
CA ASN A 276 -22.01 -8.67 5.77
C ASN A 276 -22.28 -9.90 4.89
N GLY A 277 -22.99 -9.76 3.76
CA GLY A 277 -23.23 -10.88 2.82
C GLY A 277 -24.11 -12.03 3.36
N LEU A 278 -24.70 -11.88 4.55
CA LEU A 278 -25.53 -12.93 5.17
C LEU A 278 -27.01 -12.75 4.78
N ALA A 279 -27.53 -13.68 3.98
CA ALA A 279 -28.94 -13.71 3.60
C ALA A 279 -29.77 -14.71 4.40
N VAL A 280 -29.16 -15.81 4.86
CA VAL A 280 -29.80 -16.84 5.69
C VAL A 280 -29.12 -16.86 7.06
N VAL A 281 -29.89 -16.74 8.13
CA VAL A 281 -29.32 -16.63 9.49
C VAL A 281 -30.13 -17.43 10.50
N GLY A 282 -29.43 -18.00 11.48
CA GLY A 282 -30.03 -18.67 12.62
C GLY A 282 -30.60 -17.73 13.67
N ILE A 283 -31.44 -18.29 14.54
CA ILE A 283 -31.88 -17.64 15.78
C ILE A 283 -30.88 -17.92 16.89
N PHE A 284 -30.35 -16.86 17.50
CA PHE A 284 -29.49 -16.92 18.67
C PHE A 284 -30.15 -16.14 19.80
N ASP A 285 -30.34 -16.76 20.96
CA ASP A 285 -30.94 -16.16 22.17
C ASP A 285 -32.19 -15.30 21.89
N GLU A 286 -33.21 -15.90 21.27
CA GLU A 286 -34.49 -15.24 20.92
C GLU A 286 -34.35 -14.07 19.92
N ALA A 287 -33.17 -13.86 19.34
CA ALA A 287 -32.89 -12.78 18.41
C ALA A 287 -32.47 -13.29 17.02
N CYS A 288 -32.72 -12.46 16.01
CA CYS A 288 -32.20 -12.70 14.67
C CYS A 288 -30.67 -12.61 14.70
N GLY A 289 -29.93 -13.64 14.28
CA GLY A 289 -28.45 -13.59 14.26
C GLY A 289 -27.86 -12.58 13.28
N GLY A 290 -28.71 -11.84 12.55
CA GLY A 290 -28.31 -10.88 11.56
C GLY A 290 -28.38 -9.43 12.01
N CYS A 291 -29.52 -9.02 12.56
CA CYS A 291 -29.75 -7.67 13.09
C CYS A 291 -29.86 -7.63 14.61
N PHE A 292 -29.79 -8.79 15.28
CA PHE A 292 -29.88 -8.97 16.73
C PHE A 292 -31.16 -8.40 17.38
N ASN A 293 -32.19 -8.12 16.59
CA ASN A 293 -33.50 -7.75 17.12
C ASN A 293 -34.22 -9.00 17.65
N ARG A 294 -34.93 -8.82 18.77
CA ARG A 294 -35.72 -9.87 19.42
C ARG A 294 -36.91 -10.26 18.54
N ILE A 295 -37.08 -11.56 18.34
CA ILE A 295 -38.17 -12.14 17.56
C ILE A 295 -39.30 -12.52 18.53
N PRO A 296 -40.58 -12.16 18.26
CA PRO A 296 -41.68 -12.55 19.12
C PRO A 296 -41.81 -14.08 19.25
N PRO A 297 -42.26 -14.60 20.41
CA PRO A 297 -42.28 -16.05 20.68
C PRO A 297 -43.17 -16.82 19.70
N GLN A 298 -44.24 -16.20 19.19
CA GLN A 298 -45.11 -16.81 18.18
C GLN A 298 -44.36 -17.05 16.86
N HIS A 299 -43.56 -16.09 16.41
CA HIS A 299 -42.72 -16.25 15.22
C HIS A 299 -41.61 -17.29 15.43
N GLN A 300 -41.08 -17.42 16.65
CA GLN A 300 -40.10 -18.48 16.95
C GLN A 300 -40.71 -19.88 16.79
N LEU A 301 -41.93 -20.10 17.28
CA LEU A 301 -42.65 -21.37 17.09
C LEU A 301 -42.90 -21.67 15.61
N ASP A 302 -43.28 -20.66 14.84
CA ASP A 302 -43.52 -20.81 13.40
C ASP A 302 -42.22 -21.19 12.65
N ILE A 303 -41.07 -20.65 13.07
CA ILE A 303 -39.75 -21.00 12.52
C ILE A 303 -39.38 -22.44 12.87
N CYS A 304 -39.58 -22.89 14.11
CA CYS A 304 -39.30 -24.26 14.54
C CYS A 304 -40.22 -25.30 13.86
N THR A 305 -41.42 -24.91 13.42
CA THR A 305 -42.38 -25.84 12.81
C THR A 305 -42.12 -26.06 11.30
N HIS A 306 -41.19 -25.31 10.69
CA HIS A 306 -40.79 -25.39 9.27
C HIS A 306 -41.92 -25.41 8.23
N LYS A 307 -43.11 -24.92 8.57
CA LYS A 307 -44.28 -24.94 7.67
C LYS A 307 -44.17 -23.93 6.53
N LYS A 308 -43.47 -22.81 6.75
CA LYS A 308 -43.29 -21.71 5.80
C LYS A 308 -41.91 -21.09 5.96
N ILE A 309 -41.39 -20.51 4.89
CA ILE A 309 -40.16 -19.72 4.93
C ILE A 309 -40.48 -18.37 5.56
N ILE A 310 -39.83 -18.07 6.69
CA ILE A 310 -40.07 -16.84 7.46
C ILE A 310 -38.88 -15.91 7.30
N VAL A 311 -39.21 -14.65 7.07
CA VAL A 311 -38.24 -13.57 6.89
C VAL A 311 -38.29 -12.66 8.11
N CYS A 312 -37.15 -12.17 8.57
CA CYS A 312 -37.09 -11.20 9.66
C CYS A 312 -37.74 -9.87 9.25
N GLU A 313 -38.67 -9.38 10.07
CA GLU A 313 -39.42 -8.13 9.83
C GLU A 313 -38.52 -6.89 9.75
N TYR A 314 -37.40 -6.89 10.49
CA TYR A 314 -36.52 -5.73 10.58
C TYR A 314 -35.45 -5.69 9.49
N CYS A 315 -34.85 -6.83 9.14
CA CYS A 315 -33.70 -6.87 8.24
C CYS A 315 -33.93 -7.65 6.94
N GLY A 316 -35.10 -8.28 6.77
CA GLY A 316 -35.43 -8.98 5.55
C GLY A 316 -34.65 -10.28 5.31
N ARG A 317 -33.90 -10.79 6.29
CA ARG A 317 -33.12 -12.04 6.19
C ARG A 317 -33.99 -13.26 6.42
N ILE A 318 -33.67 -14.37 5.75
CA ILE A 318 -34.36 -15.64 5.92
C ILE A 318 -33.91 -16.27 7.24
N LEU A 319 -34.88 -16.66 8.08
CA LEU A 319 -34.61 -17.24 9.39
C LEU A 319 -34.66 -18.76 9.33
N VAL A 320 -33.70 -19.39 10.01
CA VAL A 320 -33.57 -20.85 10.08
C VAL A 320 -33.50 -21.29 11.54
N ASP A 321 -34.17 -22.42 11.85
CA ASP A 321 -34.16 -23.00 13.18
C ASP A 321 -32.81 -23.65 13.55
N LYS A 322 -32.58 -23.81 14.85
CA LYS A 322 -31.43 -24.52 15.41
C LYS A 322 -31.34 -25.97 14.92
N GLY A 323 -32.47 -26.63 14.64
CA GLY A 323 -32.50 -27.99 14.09
C GLY A 323 -31.76 -28.12 12.76
N ILE A 324 -32.00 -27.21 11.82
CA ILE A 324 -31.37 -27.21 10.49
C ILE A 324 -29.89 -26.80 10.58
N ILE A 325 -29.56 -25.86 11.46
CA ILE A 325 -28.17 -25.44 11.71
C ILE A 325 -27.33 -26.62 12.21
N ASN A 326 -27.90 -27.45 13.09
CA ASN A 326 -27.21 -28.61 13.65
C ASN A 326 -27.08 -29.77 12.66
N GLN A 327 -27.96 -29.88 11.65
CA GLN A 327 -27.84 -30.90 10.59
C GLN A 327 -26.66 -30.64 9.64
N TYR A 328 -26.17 -29.41 9.57
CA TYR A 328 -25.04 -29.02 8.72
C TYR A 328 -23.67 -29.14 9.40
N LYS A 329 -23.63 -29.21 10.74
CA LYS A 329 -22.39 -29.36 11.53
C LYS A 329 -21.86 -30.79 11.48
#